data_AF-A0A1I8N3H8-F1
#
_entry.id   AF-A0A1I8N3H8-F1
#
_cell.length_a   1.000
_cell.length_b   1.000
_cell.length_c   1.000
_cell.angle_alpha   90.00
_cell.angle_beta   90.00
_cell.angle_gamma   90.00
#
_symmetry.space_group_name_H-M   'P 1'
#
loop_
_entity.id
_entity.type
_entity.pdbx_description
1 polymer ?
#
loop_
_entity_poly.entity_id
_entity_poly.type
_entity_poly.pdbx_seq_one_letter_code
_entity_poly.pdbx_strand_id
1 'polypeptide(L)'
;MLYIADNLAYFPYVVQDEPLYLIHQIDLLISMAGTNILATFKECLKPSERTHDILEDDDDEEDPEILFKRLPEDTLEIQRCITSAQACMLLLILKEHLKDMYSITDSKISRYSPSETKIHEKAVTRKNVPDFNPITTIDVIRKQHEQKYSLDSEEIHTNLLNDQEKMDIVLKYLDFKQLMLKLDPEDVESDEELREKSKLNAVIKPDSSPISAVNSKEGNGAEIKEKDSDKKFSSVLSSNLNTQNVNFPEATHSPIKVNILGNIY
;
A
#
# COMPACT_ATOMS: atom_id res chain seq x y z
N MET A 1 15.78 -3.16 1.77
CA MET A 1 14.52 -2.39 1.94
C MET A 1 13.93 -2.53 3.34
N LEU A 2 13.69 -3.74 3.87
CA LEU A 2 13.12 -3.95 5.22
C LEU A 2 13.80 -3.11 6.32
N TYR A 3 15.14 -3.18 6.41
CA TYR A 3 15.92 -2.38 7.37
C TYR A 3 15.65 -0.87 7.28
N ILE A 4 15.49 -0.31 6.07
CA ILE A 4 15.25 1.11 5.89
C ILE A 4 13.82 1.46 6.31
N ALA A 5 12.83 0.65 5.94
CA ALA A 5 11.45 0.85 6.36
C ALA A 5 11.29 0.78 7.89
N ASP A 6 12.00 -0.14 8.54
CA ASP A 6 12.04 -0.25 9.99
C ASP A 6 12.58 1.03 10.63
N ASN A 7 13.71 1.55 10.15
CA ASN A 7 14.24 2.83 10.64
C ASN A 7 13.26 4.00 10.43
N LEU A 8 12.61 4.08 9.27
CA LEU A 8 11.61 5.11 9.00
C LEU A 8 10.40 5.00 9.95
N ALA A 9 10.00 3.81 10.36
CA ALA A 9 8.92 3.62 11.33
C ALA A 9 9.29 4.13 12.73
N TYR A 10 10.57 4.04 13.13
CA TYR A 10 11.00 4.39 14.49
C TYR A 10 11.57 5.81 14.66
N PHE A 11 11.68 6.60 13.59
CA PHE A 11 12.18 7.96 13.72
C PHE A 11 11.28 8.82 14.63
N PRO A 12 11.90 9.64 15.52
CA PRO A 12 11.17 10.49 16.44
C PRO A 12 10.74 11.79 15.73
N TYR A 13 9.69 11.70 14.92
CA TYR A 13 9.14 12.86 14.21
C TYR A 13 8.62 13.92 15.19
N VAL A 14 9.00 15.18 14.98
CA VAL A 14 8.74 16.26 15.94
C VAL A 14 7.61 17.16 15.45
N VAL A 15 7.54 17.41 14.14
CA VAL A 15 6.52 18.24 13.49
C VAL A 15 5.65 17.42 12.55
N GLN A 16 4.41 17.86 12.33
CA GLN A 16 3.45 17.14 11.50
C GLN A 16 3.87 17.06 10.03
N ASP A 17 4.60 18.06 9.55
CA ASP A 17 5.14 18.11 8.20
C ASP A 17 6.02 16.90 7.86
N GLU A 18 6.87 16.43 8.78
CA GLU A 18 7.81 15.33 8.51
C GLU A 18 7.13 13.99 8.14
N PRO A 19 6.21 13.41 8.95
CA PRO A 19 5.54 12.18 8.60
C PRO A 19 4.54 12.38 7.43
N LEU A 20 3.96 13.57 7.28
CA LEU A 20 3.11 13.88 6.11
C LEU A 20 3.92 13.89 4.81
N TYR A 21 5.10 14.51 4.82
CA TYR A 21 6.04 14.52 3.70
C TYR A 21 6.42 13.10 3.29
N LEU A 22 6.77 12.26 4.27
CA LEU A 22 7.13 10.87 4.00
C LEU A 22 5.97 10.08 3.40
N ILE A 23 4.77 10.21 3.96
CA ILE A 23 3.56 9.56 3.42
C ILE A 23 3.28 10.03 1.99
N HIS A 24 3.37 11.34 1.73
CA HIS A 24 3.19 11.90 0.40
C HIS A 24 4.22 11.35 -0.60
N GLN A 25 5.49 11.25 -0.19
CA GLN A 25 6.54 10.69 -1.03
C GLN A 25 6.32 9.20 -1.31
N ILE A 26 5.80 8.44 -0.34
CA ILE A 26 5.40 7.04 -0.53
C ILE A 26 4.28 6.97 -1.58
N ASP A 27 3.25 7.81 -1.49
CA ASP A 27 2.14 7.81 -2.43
C ASP A 27 2.60 8.12 -3.87
N LEU A 28 3.40 9.17 -4.05
CA LEU A 28 3.98 9.50 -5.35
C LEU A 28 4.82 8.35 -5.94
N LEU A 29 5.63 7.71 -5.09
CA LEU A 29 6.46 6.59 -5.51
C LEU A 29 5.62 5.38 -5.89
N ILE A 30 4.54 5.09 -5.16
CA ILE A 30 3.65 3.97 -5.47
C ILE A 30 2.88 4.23 -6.77
N SER A 31 2.34 5.42 -6.98
CA SER A 31 1.64 5.76 -8.23
C SER A 31 2.56 5.63 -9.46
N MET A 32 3.79 6.14 -9.36
CA MET A 32 4.76 6.08 -10.46
C MET A 32 5.35 4.68 -10.65
N ALA A 33 5.77 4.01 -9.58
CA ALA A 33 6.37 2.68 -9.67
C ALA A 33 5.33 1.61 -9.98
N GLY A 34 4.11 1.71 -9.45
CA GLY A 34 3.04 0.75 -9.66
C GLY A 34 2.63 0.65 -11.13
N THR A 35 2.39 1.79 -11.78
CA THR A 35 2.09 1.84 -13.22
C THR A 35 3.23 1.30 -14.07
N ASN A 36 4.48 1.64 -13.75
CA ASN A 36 5.66 1.13 -14.42
C ASN A 36 5.80 -0.40 -14.27
N ILE A 37 5.68 -0.92 -13.05
CA ILE A 37 5.73 -2.37 -12.77
C ILE A 37 4.67 -3.13 -13.56
N LEU A 38 3.43 -2.62 -13.59
CA LEU A 38 2.34 -3.25 -14.33
C LEU A 38 2.60 -3.25 -15.84
N ALA A 39 3.10 -2.13 -16.38
CA ALA A 39 3.44 -2.02 -17.79
C ALA A 39 4.59 -2.97 -18.16
N THR A 40 5.70 -2.95 -17.41
CA THR A 40 6.86 -3.83 -17.67
C THR A 40 6.47 -5.30 -17.57
N PHE A 41 5.64 -5.69 -16.61
CA PHE A 41 5.16 -7.07 -16.51
C PHE A 41 4.38 -7.47 -17.77
N LYS A 42 3.44 -6.63 -18.22
CA LYS A 42 2.67 -6.87 -19.45
C LYS A 42 3.55 -6.96 -20.69
N GLU A 43 4.55 -6.08 -20.83
CA GLU A 43 5.49 -6.07 -21.96
C GLU A 43 6.37 -7.33 -22.02
N CYS A 44 6.65 -7.96 -20.88
CA CYS A 44 7.39 -9.21 -20.82
C CYS A 44 6.58 -10.44 -21.26
N LEU A 45 5.23 -10.33 -21.33
CA LEU A 45 4.38 -11.43 -21.73
C LEU A 45 4.41 -11.64 -23.24
N LYS A 46 4.40 -12.90 -23.67
CA LYS A 46 4.28 -13.27 -25.08
C LYS A 46 2.95 -12.78 -25.65
N PRO A 47 2.92 -12.34 -26.93
CA PRO A 47 1.67 -12.00 -27.60
C PRO A 47 0.74 -13.22 -27.64
N SER A 48 -0.56 -13.00 -27.45
CA SER A 48 -1.56 -14.06 -27.60
C SER A 48 -1.56 -14.57 -29.05
N GLU A 49 -1.56 -15.89 -29.26
CA GLU A 49 -1.64 -16.50 -30.61
C GLU A 49 -3.01 -16.30 -31.29
N ARG A 50 -3.99 -15.69 -30.60
CA ARG A 50 -5.36 -15.46 -31.09
C ARG A 50 -5.54 -14.11 -31.77
N THR A 51 -4.63 -13.74 -32.66
CA THR A 51 -4.85 -12.60 -33.55
C THR A 51 -5.83 -12.97 -34.67
N HIS A 52 -7.14 -13.12 -34.40
CA HIS A 52 -8.14 -12.91 -35.45
C HIS A 52 -9.62 -12.66 -35.09
N ASP A 53 -10.03 -12.40 -33.85
CA ASP A 53 -11.42 -11.95 -33.60
C ASP A 53 -11.46 -10.65 -32.80
N ILE A 54 -12.11 -9.64 -33.37
CA ILE A 54 -12.05 -8.21 -33.04
C ILE A 54 -12.88 -7.86 -31.78
N LEU A 55 -13.04 -8.81 -30.86
CA LEU A 55 -13.86 -8.71 -29.64
C LEU A 55 -13.25 -9.54 -28.50
N GLU A 56 -11.95 -9.40 -28.21
CA GLU A 56 -11.42 -9.96 -26.95
C GLU A 56 -11.89 -9.05 -25.81
N ASP A 57 -12.80 -9.58 -24.98
CA ASP A 57 -13.18 -9.00 -23.70
C ASP A 57 -11.91 -8.88 -22.85
N ASP A 58 -11.59 -7.69 -22.35
CA ASP A 58 -10.44 -7.43 -21.45
C ASP A 58 -10.41 -8.40 -20.24
N ASP A 59 -11.53 -9.03 -19.91
CA ASP A 59 -11.71 -10.04 -18.87
C ASP A 59 -10.85 -11.32 -19.10
N ASP A 60 -10.64 -11.74 -20.35
CA ASP A 60 -9.82 -12.94 -20.66
C ASP A 60 -8.30 -12.67 -20.48
N GLU A 61 -7.86 -11.41 -20.51
CA GLU A 61 -6.45 -11.06 -20.26
C GLU A 61 -6.04 -11.20 -18.78
N GLU A 62 -7.01 -11.33 -17.87
CA GLU A 62 -6.80 -11.41 -16.42
C GLU A 62 -6.82 -12.84 -15.87
N ASP A 63 -7.08 -13.85 -16.70
CA ASP A 63 -7.07 -15.25 -16.26
C ASP A 63 -5.64 -15.71 -15.90
N PRO A 64 -5.42 -16.24 -14.67
CA PRO A 64 -4.12 -16.76 -14.24
C PRO A 64 -3.54 -17.84 -15.17
N GLU A 65 -4.37 -18.72 -15.74
CA GLU A 65 -3.91 -19.77 -16.65
C GLU A 65 -3.47 -19.23 -18.00
N ILE A 66 -4.13 -18.18 -18.49
CA ILE A 66 -3.77 -17.51 -19.75
C ILE A 66 -2.46 -16.76 -19.57
N LEU A 67 -2.33 -15.99 -18.49
CA LEU A 67 -1.10 -15.29 -18.15
C LEU A 67 0.07 -16.25 -17.94
N PHE A 68 -0.16 -17.38 -17.26
CA PHE A 68 0.86 -18.42 -17.08
C PHE A 68 1.40 -18.96 -18.40
N LYS A 69 0.53 -19.25 -19.37
CA LYS A 69 0.94 -19.73 -20.71
C LYS A 69 1.72 -18.68 -21.50
N ARG A 70 1.47 -17.40 -21.24
CA ARG A 70 2.14 -16.27 -21.90
C ARG A 70 3.47 -15.89 -21.26
N LEU A 71 3.86 -16.51 -20.14
CA LEU A 71 5.14 -16.21 -19.51
C LEU A 71 6.32 -16.53 -20.46
N PRO A 72 7.35 -15.66 -20.49
CA PRO A 72 8.61 -15.93 -21.17
C PRO A 72 9.35 -17.09 -20.51
N GLU A 73 10.29 -17.70 -21.25
CA GLU A 73 11.18 -18.72 -20.69
C GLU A 73 12.16 -18.11 -19.69
N ASP A 74 12.70 -16.94 -20.03
CA ASP A 74 13.46 -16.10 -19.10
C ASP A 74 12.50 -15.22 -18.30
N THR A 75 12.39 -15.52 -17.01
CA THR A 75 11.47 -14.83 -16.09
C THR A 75 12.17 -13.78 -15.24
N LEU A 76 13.45 -13.49 -15.49
CA LEU A 76 14.26 -12.60 -14.63
C LEU A 76 13.62 -11.22 -14.45
N GLU A 77 13.21 -10.58 -15.53
CA GLU A 77 12.64 -9.22 -15.45
C GLU A 77 11.28 -9.23 -14.74
N ILE A 78 10.49 -10.28 -14.97
CA ILE A 78 9.23 -10.51 -14.25
C ILE A 78 9.47 -10.71 -12.75
N GLN A 79 10.48 -11.47 -12.35
CA GLN A 79 10.84 -11.63 -10.94
C GLN A 79 11.28 -10.30 -10.31
N ARG A 80 11.95 -9.42 -11.07
CA ARG A 80 12.31 -8.06 -10.61
C ARG A 80 11.09 -7.17 -10.46
N CYS A 81 10.09 -7.28 -11.34
CA CYS A 81 8.79 -6.63 -11.18
C CYS A 81 8.12 -7.08 -9.87
N ILE A 82 8.05 -8.39 -9.60
CA ILE A 82 7.45 -8.92 -8.37
C ILE A 82 8.22 -8.46 -7.12
N THR A 83 9.54 -8.47 -7.16
CA THR A 83 10.37 -7.98 -6.05
C THR A 83 10.12 -6.49 -5.79
N SER A 84 9.94 -5.69 -6.85
CA SER A 84 9.61 -4.27 -6.74
C SER A 84 8.20 -4.06 -6.18
N ALA A 85 7.22 -4.86 -6.61
CA ALA A 85 5.87 -4.84 -6.05
C ALA A 85 5.86 -5.15 -4.55
N GLN A 86 6.66 -6.13 -4.10
CA GLN A 86 6.83 -6.42 -2.67
C GLN A 86 7.42 -5.24 -1.89
N ALA A 87 8.33 -4.48 -2.48
CA ALA A 87 8.85 -3.27 -1.87
C ALA A 87 7.75 -2.19 -1.73
N CYS A 88 6.89 -2.03 -2.74
CA CYS A 88 5.72 -1.16 -2.65
C CYS A 88 4.77 -1.59 -1.51
N MET A 89 4.52 -2.90 -1.35
CA MET A 89 3.72 -3.43 -0.24
C MET A 89 4.29 -3.06 1.12
N LEU A 90 5.60 -3.20 1.30
CA LEU A 90 6.27 -2.81 2.55
C LEU A 90 6.11 -1.31 2.84
N LEU A 91 6.18 -0.46 1.82
CA LEU A 91 5.98 0.98 1.97
C LEU A 91 4.53 1.33 2.33
N LEU A 92 3.54 0.59 1.83
CA LEU A 92 2.13 0.75 2.25
C LEU A 92 1.93 0.38 3.72
N ILE A 93 2.55 -0.72 4.18
CA ILE A 93 2.52 -1.10 5.60
C ILE A 93 3.17 -0.01 6.47
N LEU A 94 4.29 0.58 6.00
CA LEU A 94 4.93 1.71 6.65
C LEU A 94 4.01 2.93 6.71
N LYS A 95 3.35 3.29 5.61
CA LYS A 95 2.38 4.39 5.55
C LYS A 95 1.27 4.21 6.61
N GLU A 96 0.67 3.03 6.68
CA GLU A 96 -0.39 2.75 7.65
C GLU A 96 0.12 2.81 9.09
N HIS A 97 1.31 2.28 9.37
CA HIS A 97 1.92 2.39 10.69
C HIS A 97 2.16 3.85 11.12
N LEU A 98 2.63 4.70 10.20
CA LEU A 98 2.82 6.13 10.46
C LEU A 98 1.48 6.86 10.67
N LYS A 99 0.44 6.49 9.90
CA LYS A 99 -0.92 7.01 10.09
C LYS A 99 -1.42 6.75 11.51
N ASP A 100 -1.32 5.51 11.98
CA ASP A 100 -1.75 5.13 13.32
C ASP A 100 -0.94 5.83 14.42
N MET A 101 0.38 5.78 14.29
CA MET A 101 1.31 6.29 15.31
C MET A 101 1.20 7.80 15.51
N TYR A 102 0.95 8.57 14.44
CA TYR A 102 0.85 10.03 14.50
C TYR A 102 -0.59 10.56 14.30
N SER A 103 -1.58 9.67 14.19
CA SER A 103 -3.00 10.02 13.97
C SER A 103 -3.20 10.93 12.76
N ILE A 104 -2.55 10.55 11.68
CA ILE A 104 -2.70 11.18 10.38
C ILE A 104 -3.89 10.50 9.71
N THR A 105 -4.85 11.32 9.28
CA THR A 105 -6.05 10.87 8.57
C THR A 105 -5.87 11.10 7.08
N ASP A 106 -6.62 10.39 6.25
CA ASP A 106 -6.56 10.57 4.79
C ASP A 106 -6.89 12.01 4.37
N SER A 107 -7.78 12.71 5.09
CA SER A 107 -8.06 14.14 4.82
C SER A 107 -6.87 15.06 5.06
N LYS A 108 -5.94 14.68 5.95
CA LYS A 108 -4.70 15.44 6.16
C LYS A 108 -3.69 15.14 5.05
N ILE A 109 -3.66 13.90 4.56
CA ILE A 109 -2.80 13.47 3.47
C ILE A 109 -3.23 14.13 2.17
N SER A 110 -4.53 14.13 1.85
CA SER A 110 -5.06 14.70 0.61
C SER A 110 -4.90 16.21 0.50
N ARG A 111 -4.88 16.92 1.63
CA ARG A 111 -4.66 18.38 1.68
C ARG A 111 -3.19 18.77 1.81
N TYR A 112 -2.30 17.80 1.99
CA TYR A 112 -0.90 18.10 2.19
C TYR A 112 -0.25 18.61 0.89
N SER A 113 0.51 19.69 1.00
CA SER A 113 1.34 20.20 -0.08
C SER A 113 2.75 20.45 0.45
N PRO A 114 3.79 19.85 -0.16
CA PRO A 114 5.19 20.12 0.21
C PRO A 114 5.57 21.61 0.09
N SER A 115 4.81 22.38 -0.69
CA SER A 115 5.05 23.82 -0.86
C SER A 115 4.52 24.67 0.31
N GLU A 116 3.68 24.10 1.18
CA GLU A 116 2.95 24.81 2.24
C GLU A 116 3.39 24.41 3.66
N THR A 117 4.71 24.28 3.87
CA THR A 117 5.29 23.77 5.13
C THR A 117 4.83 24.51 6.39
N LYS A 118 4.60 25.83 6.31
CA LYS A 118 4.20 26.67 7.46
C LYS A 118 2.87 26.25 8.09
N ILE A 119 1.96 25.63 7.33
CA ILE A 119 0.64 25.20 7.83
C ILE A 119 0.77 23.91 8.66
N HIS A 120 1.85 23.16 8.48
CA HIS A 120 2.06 21.83 9.06
C HIS A 120 3.20 21.77 10.09
N GLU A 121 3.71 22.91 10.56
CA GLU A 121 4.73 23.02 11.63
C GLU A 121 4.22 22.63 13.04
N LYS A 122 2.96 22.19 13.16
CA LYS A 122 2.39 21.79 14.44
C LYS A 122 3.16 20.60 15.02
N ALA A 123 3.55 20.69 16.29
CA ALA A 123 4.16 19.57 17.00
C ALA A 123 3.24 18.34 17.02
N VAL A 124 3.82 17.16 16.82
CA VAL A 124 3.10 15.88 16.90
C VAL A 124 3.40 15.14 18.18
N THR A 125 2.49 14.25 18.56
CA THR A 125 2.63 13.36 19.71
C THR A 125 2.56 11.93 19.25
N ARG A 126 3.54 11.12 19.66
CA ARG A 126 3.59 9.70 19.34
C ARG A 126 2.55 8.94 20.15
N LYS A 127 1.68 8.21 19.48
CA LYS A 127 0.77 7.27 20.13
C LYS A 127 1.46 5.94 20.38
N ASN A 128 0.96 5.24 21.39
CA ASN A 128 1.32 3.84 21.62
C ASN A 128 0.52 2.98 20.64
N VAL A 129 1.20 2.42 19.65
CA VAL A 129 0.67 1.50 18.64
C VAL A 129 1.47 0.20 18.69
N PRO A 130 0.95 -0.92 18.16
CA PRO A 130 1.76 -2.13 18.01
C PRO A 130 3.05 -1.84 17.23
N ASP A 131 4.11 -2.56 17.57
CA ASP A 131 5.41 -2.41 16.91
C ASP A 131 5.28 -2.64 15.41
N PHE A 132 6.10 -1.91 14.64
CA PHE A 132 6.18 -2.11 13.20
C PHE A 132 6.72 -3.52 12.92
N ASN A 133 5.82 -4.42 12.52
CA ASN A 133 6.15 -5.82 12.28
C ASN A 133 5.54 -6.28 10.94
N PRO A 134 6.22 -6.04 9.80
CA PRO A 134 5.73 -6.43 8.48
C PRO A 134 5.94 -7.93 8.25
N ILE A 135 5.09 -8.75 8.88
CA ILE A 135 5.18 -10.23 8.88
C ILE A 135 5.33 -10.78 7.45
N THR A 136 4.50 -10.33 6.53
CA THR A 136 4.55 -10.79 5.13
C THR A 136 5.91 -10.55 4.47
N THR A 137 6.50 -9.37 4.68
CA THR A 137 7.82 -9.06 4.12
C THR A 137 8.89 -9.94 4.74
N ILE A 138 8.79 -10.21 6.04
CA ILE A 138 9.71 -11.10 6.76
C ILE A 138 9.60 -12.54 6.21
N ASP A 139 8.37 -13.04 5.99
CA ASP A 139 8.14 -14.38 5.48
C ASP A 139 8.67 -14.58 4.06
N VAL A 140 8.47 -13.59 3.18
CA VAL A 140 9.05 -13.58 1.84
C VAL A 140 10.58 -13.65 1.89
N ILE A 141 11.21 -12.82 2.72
CA ILE A 141 12.68 -12.80 2.86
C ILE A 141 13.18 -14.13 3.45
N ARG A 142 12.47 -14.70 4.42
CA ARG A 142 12.82 -15.99 5.01
C ARG A 142 12.77 -17.10 3.97
N LYS A 143 11.69 -17.18 3.18
CA LYS A 143 11.57 -18.18 2.10
C LYS A 143 12.68 -18.03 1.06
N GLN A 144 13.02 -16.80 0.66
CA GLN A 144 14.14 -16.54 -0.25
C GLN A 144 15.49 -16.97 0.33
N HIS A 145 15.69 -16.79 1.64
CA HIS A 145 16.90 -17.22 2.34
C HIS A 145 16.97 -18.74 2.44
N GLU A 146 15.89 -19.42 2.83
CA GLU A 146 15.80 -20.88 2.89
C GLU A 146 16.06 -21.55 1.52
N GLN A 147 15.55 -20.97 0.44
CA GLN A 147 15.85 -21.41 -0.93
C GLN A 147 17.33 -21.25 -1.30
N LYS A 148 18.01 -20.25 -0.73
CA LYS A 148 19.43 -19.97 -1.01
C LYS A 148 20.40 -20.85 -0.22
N TYR A 149 20.03 -21.29 0.99
CA TYR A 149 20.91 -22.06 1.89
C TYR A 149 20.60 -23.57 1.95
N SER A 150 19.63 -24.05 1.18
CA SER A 150 19.28 -25.48 1.07
C SER A 150 20.20 -26.28 0.11
N LEU A 151 21.23 -25.65 -0.48
CA LEU A 151 22.13 -26.28 -1.46
C LEU A 151 23.60 -26.14 -1.04
N ASP A 152 24.11 -27.21 -0.41
CA ASP A 152 25.55 -27.51 -0.24
C ASP A 152 26.11 -28.31 -1.44
N SER A 153 25.42 -28.29 -2.60
CA SER A 153 25.85 -29.04 -3.79
C SER A 153 26.00 -28.13 -5.00
N GLU A 154 27.19 -28.20 -5.61
CA GLU A 154 27.63 -27.51 -6.83
C GLU A 154 26.83 -27.89 -8.09
N GLU A 155 25.52 -27.66 -8.10
CA GLU A 155 24.76 -27.64 -9.35
C GLU A 155 24.32 -26.21 -9.66
N ILE A 156 24.92 -25.69 -10.73
CA ILE A 156 24.60 -24.45 -11.40
C ILE A 156 23.08 -24.37 -11.55
N HIS A 157 22.44 -23.60 -10.68
CA HIS A 157 21.03 -23.26 -10.81
C HIS A 157 20.88 -22.49 -12.12
N THR A 158 20.38 -23.16 -13.15
CA THR A 158 19.62 -22.44 -14.17
C THR A 158 18.52 -21.72 -13.39
N ASN A 159 18.35 -20.42 -13.60
CA ASN A 159 17.29 -19.57 -13.01
C ASN A 159 15.87 -19.99 -13.46
N LEU A 160 15.64 -21.28 -13.68
CA LEU A 160 14.44 -21.83 -14.27
C LEU A 160 13.44 -22.14 -13.15
N LEU A 161 12.48 -21.23 -12.99
CA LEU A 161 11.35 -21.42 -12.08
C LEU A 161 10.57 -22.67 -12.43
N ASN A 162 10.10 -23.38 -11.42
CA ASN A 162 9.13 -24.45 -11.61
C ASN A 162 7.72 -23.88 -11.91
N ASP A 163 6.81 -24.72 -12.40
CA ASP A 163 5.46 -24.27 -12.79
C ASP A 163 4.67 -23.70 -11.61
N GLN A 164 4.92 -24.19 -10.40
CA GLN A 164 4.27 -23.65 -9.20
C GLN A 164 4.74 -22.22 -8.89
N GLU A 165 6.03 -21.95 -9.02
CA GLU A 165 6.64 -20.62 -8.81
C GLU A 165 6.22 -19.63 -9.90
N LYS A 166 6.14 -20.08 -11.15
CA LYS A 166 5.61 -19.29 -12.26
C LYS A 166 4.15 -18.91 -12.03
N MET A 167 3.32 -19.83 -11.55
CA MET A 167 1.93 -19.55 -11.20
C MET A 167 1.83 -18.57 -10.02
N ASP A 168 2.66 -18.75 -8.99
CA ASP A 168 2.73 -17.83 -7.84
C ASP A 168 3.10 -16.40 -8.26
N ILE A 169 4.00 -16.24 -9.24
CA ILE A 169 4.32 -14.94 -9.84
C ILE A 169 3.11 -14.29 -10.52
N VAL A 170 2.34 -15.06 -11.28
CA VAL A 170 1.13 -14.56 -11.97
C VAL A 170 0.09 -14.09 -10.96
N LEU A 171 -0.17 -14.88 -9.93
CA LEU A 171 -1.12 -14.51 -8.87
C LEU A 171 -0.70 -13.24 -8.14
N LYS A 172 0.59 -13.13 -7.79
CA LYS A 172 1.14 -11.92 -7.16
C LYS A 172 1.01 -10.68 -8.04
N TYR A 173 1.19 -10.83 -9.34
CA TYR A 173 0.98 -9.73 -10.29
C TYR A 173 -0.48 -9.30 -10.33
N LEU A 174 -1.43 -10.24 -10.39
CA LEU A 174 -2.87 -9.94 -10.39
C LEU A 174 -3.29 -9.25 -9.08
N ASP A 175 -2.81 -9.74 -7.94
CA ASP A 175 -3.06 -9.13 -6.62
C ASP A 175 -2.52 -7.69 -6.58
N PHE A 176 -1.32 -7.46 -7.10
CA PHE A 176 -0.72 -6.14 -7.18
C PHE A 176 -1.49 -5.21 -8.14
N LYS A 177 -1.93 -5.71 -9.30
CA LYS A 177 -2.78 -4.98 -10.24
C LYS A 177 -4.07 -4.54 -9.57
N GLN A 178 -4.75 -5.46 -8.89
CA GLN A 178 -5.98 -5.17 -8.16
C GLN A 178 -5.77 -4.15 -7.03
N LEU A 179 -4.61 -4.19 -6.38
CA LEU A 179 -4.24 -3.20 -5.38
C LEU A 179 -4.04 -1.81 -6.00
N MET A 180 -3.34 -1.71 -7.13
CA MET A 180 -3.13 -0.42 -7.81
C MET A 180 -4.46 0.19 -8.27
N LEU A 181 -5.39 -0.62 -8.78
CA LEU A 181 -6.73 -0.15 -9.13
C LEU A 181 -7.52 0.39 -7.93
N LYS A 182 -7.35 -0.22 -6.75
CA LYS A 182 -8.01 0.27 -5.51
C LYS A 182 -7.38 1.56 -4.96
N LEU A 183 -6.14 1.84 -5.33
CA LEU A 183 -5.40 3.02 -4.89
C LEU A 183 -5.62 4.24 -5.80
N ASP A 184 -6.16 4.03 -7.00
CA ASP A 184 -6.48 5.11 -7.93
C ASP A 184 -7.87 5.70 -7.58
N PRO A 185 -7.95 6.95 -7.08
CA PRO A 185 -9.22 7.58 -6.74
C PRO A 185 -9.99 8.11 -7.96
N GLU A 186 -9.47 7.98 -9.18
CA GLU A 186 -10.05 8.62 -10.38
C GLU A 186 -11.41 8.03 -10.81
N ASP A 187 -11.84 6.86 -10.32
CA ASP A 187 -13.15 6.26 -10.66
C ASP A 187 -14.29 6.62 -9.69
N VAL A 188 -14.01 7.44 -8.66
CA VAL A 188 -15.07 8.18 -7.95
C VAL A 188 -15.04 9.62 -8.42
N GLU A 189 -15.63 9.86 -9.60
CA GLU A 189 -16.31 11.12 -9.88
C GLU A 189 -17.33 11.34 -8.74
N SER A 190 -16.84 11.91 -7.64
CA SER A 190 -17.61 12.07 -6.42
C SER A 190 -18.74 13.02 -6.77
N ASP A 191 -19.97 12.57 -6.49
CA ASP A 191 -21.23 13.32 -6.56
C ASP A 191 -21.18 14.76 -5.99
N GLU A 192 -20.09 15.15 -5.32
CA GLU A 192 -19.78 16.49 -4.86
C GLU A 192 -19.66 17.52 -6.02
N GLU A 193 -19.10 17.16 -7.19
CA GLU A 193 -18.98 18.10 -8.31
C GLU A 193 -20.34 18.40 -8.99
N LEU A 194 -21.28 17.44 -8.93
CA LEU A 194 -22.67 17.60 -9.37
C LEU A 194 -23.46 18.52 -8.41
N ARG A 195 -23.09 18.56 -7.12
CA ARG A 195 -23.71 19.42 -6.11
C ARG A 195 -23.24 20.87 -6.15
N GLU A 196 -22.02 21.16 -6.61
CA GLU A 196 -21.57 22.54 -6.80
C GLU A 196 -22.20 23.18 -8.05
N LYS A 197 -22.34 22.44 -9.15
CA LYS A 197 -22.98 22.94 -10.39
C LYS A 197 -24.47 23.24 -10.21
N SER A 198 -25.15 22.58 -9.27
CA SER A 198 -26.57 22.82 -8.96
C SER A 198 -26.80 24.01 -8.01
N LYS A 199 -25.80 24.44 -7.24
CA LYS A 199 -25.90 25.64 -6.37
C LYS A 199 -25.73 26.95 -7.14
N LEU A 200 -25.01 26.95 -8.26
CA LEU A 200 -24.79 28.15 -9.08
C LEU A 200 -26.02 28.55 -9.92
N ASN A 201 -26.98 27.65 -10.15
CA ASN A 201 -28.22 27.94 -10.89
C ASN A 201 -29.37 28.49 -10.03
N ALA A 202 -29.20 28.63 -8.70
CA ALA A 202 -30.24 29.14 -7.81
C ALA A 202 -30.16 30.66 -7.53
N VAL A 203 -29.10 31.34 -7.99
CA VAL A 203 -28.92 32.78 -7.79
C VAL A 203 -29.22 33.51 -9.09
N ILE A 204 -30.50 33.73 -9.39
CA ILE A 204 -31.05 34.92 -10.08
C ILE A 204 -32.58 34.83 -9.97
N LYS A 205 -33.18 35.62 -9.07
CA LYS A 205 -34.41 36.41 -9.30
C LYS A 205 -34.64 37.40 -8.12
N PRO A 206 -35.20 38.59 -8.38
CA PRO A 206 -35.14 39.73 -7.47
C PRO A 206 -36.41 39.96 -6.63
N ASP A 207 -36.17 40.54 -5.45
CA ASP A 207 -36.94 41.56 -4.71
C ASP A 207 -38.37 41.28 -4.18
N SER A 208 -38.51 41.27 -2.85
CA SER A 208 -39.30 42.26 -2.07
C SER A 208 -39.51 41.79 -0.62
N SER A 209 -39.14 42.66 0.34
CA SER A 209 -39.41 42.51 1.79
C SER A 209 -40.83 43.05 2.13
N PRO A 210 -41.36 43.06 3.38
CA PRO A 210 -40.71 42.76 4.67
C PRO A 210 -41.60 42.05 5.75
N ILE A 211 -41.01 41.91 6.96
CA ILE A 211 -41.60 42.02 8.32
C ILE A 211 -41.63 40.75 9.21
N SER A 212 -40.78 40.85 10.24
CA SER A 212 -40.88 40.45 11.66
C SER A 212 -40.62 39.02 12.14
N ALA A 213 -39.49 38.96 12.86
CA ALA A 213 -38.98 37.98 13.79
C ALA A 213 -39.93 37.57 14.94
N VAL A 214 -39.90 36.28 15.29
CA VAL A 214 -40.11 35.75 16.65
C VAL A 214 -39.31 34.43 16.81
N ASN A 215 -38.39 34.45 17.79
CA ASN A 215 -37.96 33.40 18.74
C ASN A 215 -37.18 32.11 18.39
N SER A 216 -36.16 31.90 19.24
CA SER A 216 -35.74 30.65 19.93
C SER A 216 -34.96 29.60 19.13
N LYS A 217 -33.66 29.41 19.41
CA LYS A 217 -33.02 28.53 20.41
C LYS A 217 -32.93 27.05 19.99
N GLU A 218 -31.75 26.47 20.27
CA GLU A 218 -31.31 25.07 20.14
C GLU A 218 -30.98 24.64 18.69
N GLY A 219 -29.92 23.89 18.38
CA GLY A 219 -28.92 23.16 19.15
C GLY A 219 -28.28 22.11 18.22
N ASN A 220 -27.07 21.68 18.58
CA ASN A 220 -26.30 20.52 18.10
C ASN A 220 -25.55 20.59 16.76
N GLY A 221 -24.23 20.64 16.90
CA GLY A 221 -23.28 20.14 15.92
C GLY A 221 -23.38 18.61 15.80
N ALA A 222 -23.33 18.14 14.56
CA ALA A 222 -23.20 16.73 14.23
C ALA A 222 -21.73 16.44 13.87
N GLU A 223 -21.05 15.68 14.73
CA GLU A 223 -19.86 14.92 14.36
C GLU A 223 -20.26 13.89 13.30
N ILE A 224 -19.73 14.03 12.09
CA ILE A 224 -19.82 13.00 11.06
C ILE A 224 -18.73 11.98 11.36
N LYS A 225 -19.14 10.75 11.68
CA LYS A 225 -18.25 9.59 11.84
C LYS A 225 -17.88 9.05 10.46
N GLU A 226 -16.68 9.35 9.98
CA GLU A 226 -15.98 8.55 8.95
C GLU A 226 -15.25 7.40 9.66
N LYS A 227 -15.70 6.15 9.46
CA LYS A 227 -15.06 4.96 10.07
C LYS A 227 -15.02 3.71 9.17
N ASP A 228 -15.47 3.80 7.92
CA ASP A 228 -15.68 2.61 7.07
C ASP A 228 -14.66 2.42 5.93
N SER A 229 -14.05 3.49 5.42
CA SER A 229 -13.04 3.42 4.36
C SER A 229 -11.69 2.88 4.86
N ASP A 230 -11.19 3.42 5.99
CA ASP A 230 -9.89 3.06 6.59
C ASP A 230 -9.78 1.57 6.98
N LYS A 231 -10.88 0.98 7.46
CA LYS A 231 -10.92 -0.43 7.85
C LYS A 231 -10.89 -1.37 6.65
N LYS A 232 -11.40 -0.93 5.50
CA LYS A 232 -11.44 -1.74 4.28
C LYS A 232 -10.05 -1.83 3.67
N PHE A 233 -9.26 -0.75 3.69
CA PHE A 233 -7.90 -0.73 3.15
C PHE A 233 -6.91 -1.57 3.98
N SER A 234 -6.92 -1.40 5.31
CA SER A 234 -6.14 -2.25 6.24
C SER A 234 -6.52 -3.73 6.14
N SER A 235 -7.82 -4.04 5.96
CA SER A 235 -8.28 -5.39 5.67
C SER A 235 -7.79 -5.93 4.33
N VAL A 236 -7.70 -5.11 3.27
CA VAL A 236 -7.21 -5.52 1.93
C VAL A 236 -5.72 -5.85 1.97
N LEU A 237 -4.91 -5.05 2.68
CA LEU A 237 -3.50 -5.37 2.92
C LEU A 237 -3.34 -6.69 3.69
N SER A 238 -4.25 -6.97 4.63
CA SER A 238 -4.24 -8.20 5.43
C SER A 238 -4.75 -9.44 4.68
N SER A 239 -5.78 -9.28 3.83
CA SER A 239 -6.43 -10.39 3.12
C SER A 239 -5.70 -10.82 1.86
N ASN A 240 -5.08 -9.87 1.13
CA ASN A 240 -4.32 -10.18 -0.10
C ASN A 240 -2.97 -10.85 0.16
N LEU A 241 -2.62 -11.09 1.44
CA LEU A 241 -1.33 -11.63 1.86
C LEU A 241 -1.45 -12.96 2.62
N ASN A 242 -2.66 -13.53 2.75
CA ASN A 242 -2.84 -14.80 3.46
C ASN A 242 -2.52 -15.98 2.54
N THR A 243 -1.24 -16.18 2.23
CA THR A 243 -0.76 -17.46 1.71
C THR A 243 -0.83 -18.48 2.85
N GLN A 244 -1.90 -19.28 2.88
CA GLN A 244 -2.04 -20.56 3.58
C GLN A 244 -1.12 -20.77 4.80
N ASN A 245 -1.62 -20.33 5.96
CA ASN A 245 -1.38 -20.81 7.31
C ASN A 245 -0.53 -22.09 7.43
N VAL A 246 0.76 -21.96 7.74
CA VAL A 246 1.55 -23.03 8.36
C VAL A 246 1.96 -22.57 9.76
N ASN A 247 1.24 -23.11 10.73
CA ASN A 247 1.41 -22.85 12.15
C ASN A 247 2.77 -23.41 12.62
N PHE A 248 3.68 -22.55 13.08
CA PHE A 248 4.91 -22.97 13.77
C PHE A 248 5.07 -22.23 15.11
N PRO A 249 5.61 -22.90 16.14
CA PRO A 249 5.53 -22.46 17.53
C PRO A 249 6.47 -21.30 17.84
N GLU A 250 5.95 -20.43 18.71
CA GLU A 250 6.57 -19.20 19.23
C GLU A 250 7.88 -19.48 19.98
N ALA A 251 9.01 -19.09 19.40
CA ALA A 251 10.31 -19.15 20.07
C ALA A 251 10.49 -17.92 20.97
N THR A 252 10.22 -18.08 22.27
CA THR A 252 10.51 -17.08 23.30
C THR A 252 12.02 -17.01 23.55
N HIS A 253 12.70 -15.98 23.03
CA HIS A 253 14.09 -15.73 23.38
C HIS A 253 14.18 -14.63 24.44
N SER A 254 14.44 -15.04 25.69
CA SER A 254 14.89 -14.12 26.74
C SER A 254 16.35 -13.71 26.50
N PRO A 255 16.74 -12.44 26.74
CA PRO A 255 18.12 -12.00 26.54
C PRO A 255 19.04 -12.47 27.68
N ILE A 256 20.13 -13.13 27.31
CA ILE A 256 21.23 -13.55 28.21
C ILE A 256 22.02 -12.29 28.64
N LYS A 257 22.02 -12.00 29.94
CA LYS A 257 22.91 -10.99 30.54
C LYS A 257 24.33 -11.55 30.64
N VAL A 258 25.27 -10.97 29.89
CA VAL A 258 26.71 -11.23 30.07
C VAL A 258 27.23 -10.32 31.18
N ASN A 259 27.51 -10.89 32.35
CA ASN A 259 28.21 -10.23 33.45
C ASN A 259 29.72 -10.21 33.15
N ILE A 260 30.28 -9.03 32.90
CA ILE A 260 31.74 -8.82 32.88
C ILE A 260 32.17 -8.53 34.32
N LEU A 261 32.67 -9.55 35.02
CA LEU A 261 33.47 -9.37 36.23
C LEU A 261 34.94 -9.37 35.82
N GLY A 262 35.57 -8.21 35.92
CA GLY A 262 37.01 -8.06 35.83
C GLY A 262 37.70 -8.69 37.04
N ASN A 263 38.69 -9.54 36.76
CA ASN A 263 39.74 -9.91 37.69
C ASN A 263 41.04 -9.97 36.88
N ILE A 264 41.90 -8.98 37.05
CA ILE A 264 43.30 -9.04 36.64
C ILE A 264 44.11 -8.95 37.93
N TYR A 265 44.90 -10.00 38.18
CA TYR A 265 45.99 -10.05 39.14
C TYR A 265 47.19 -9.24 38.62
#